data_AF-A0A8J7EHH6-F1
#
_entry.id   AF-A0A8J7EHH6-F1
#
_cell.length_a   1.000
_cell.length_b   1.000
_cell.length_c   1.000
_cell.angle_alpha   90.00
_cell.angle_beta   90.00
_cell.angle_gamma   90.00
#
_symmetry.space_group_name_H-M   'P 1'
#
loop_
_entity.id
_entity.type
_entity.pdbx_description
1 polymer ?
#
loop_
_entity_poly.entity_id
_entity_poly.type
_entity_poly.pdbx_seq_one_letter_code
_entity_poly.pdbx_strand_id
1 'polypeptide(L)'
;GKYFIALGIWLGQWPAAGLHWPTLEVEETLVSPLAFRWLNAGVGATIPVLLAALAFALSAGHSPQRRHRFALLAGVLMAMEGLTLVESRLALINIYGLALGLLGQWAWLRASQSQHPTRWRLVAGIALGATINVKWNWAGFWLGLLLWECATKLNMKHLLQNRYPVGAQHAVPLLRQMTNWVLIPAGTYILLWLPHLAMAGESLLGVHQQMLAAHQSIGAGPGHPYCSPWYSWPLMLRPVAYFFERGEGTATAIHAMGNPVLWWLSTAAVLALALGWLGRRIAVDTLSQQIPGRGTACCAPTPCPVVGFILLNYLTNWLPWALVGRCTFLYHAMGIATFGTLGLAWLMAQWCENPRHRLLALGLLGAIALSFWFWLPLYLGVPLSTESLQQRWLLPGWI
;
A
#
# COMPACT_ATOMS: atom_id res chain seq x y z
N GLY A 1 2.97 -4.53 -15.13
CA GLY A 1 4.10 -4.89 -14.25
C GLY A 1 5.31 -5.27 -15.06
N LYS A 2 5.34 -6.47 -15.64
CA LYS A 2 6.45 -6.96 -16.49
C LYS A 2 6.76 -6.01 -17.66
N TYR A 3 5.74 -5.41 -18.29
CA TYR A 3 5.95 -4.39 -19.33
C TYR A 3 6.72 -3.16 -18.86
N PHE A 4 6.55 -2.73 -17.61
CA PHE A 4 7.37 -1.63 -17.09
C PHE A 4 8.82 -2.06 -16.94
N ILE A 5 9.09 -3.29 -16.48
CA ILE A 5 10.46 -3.81 -16.39
C ILE A 5 11.08 -3.89 -17.79
N ALA A 6 10.37 -4.44 -18.77
CA ALA A 6 10.84 -4.52 -20.16
C ALA A 6 11.10 -3.13 -20.76
N LEU A 7 10.21 -2.17 -20.54
CA LEU A 7 10.41 -0.77 -20.94
C LEU A 7 11.63 -0.15 -20.23
N GLY A 8 11.79 -0.44 -18.94
CA GLY A 8 12.92 -0.01 -18.14
C GLY A 8 14.25 -0.50 -18.71
N ILE A 9 14.33 -1.79 -19.08
CA ILE A 9 15.49 -2.40 -19.74
C ILE A 9 15.77 -1.68 -21.07
N TRP A 10 14.76 -1.56 -21.93
CA TRP A 10 14.91 -0.97 -23.26
C TRP A 10 15.33 0.50 -23.22
N LEU A 11 14.79 1.29 -22.29
CA LEU A 11 15.21 2.68 -22.09
C LEU A 11 16.57 2.79 -21.39
N GLY A 12 16.85 1.89 -20.46
CA GLY A 12 18.01 1.93 -19.58
C GLY A 12 19.30 1.41 -20.21
N GLN A 13 19.22 0.64 -21.30
CA GLN A 13 20.41 0.11 -21.99
C GLN A 13 21.29 1.23 -22.57
N TRP A 14 20.70 2.33 -23.07
CA TRP A 14 21.41 3.46 -23.66
C TRP A 14 22.25 4.23 -22.63
N PRO A 15 21.69 4.71 -21.49
CA PRO A 15 22.49 5.36 -20.45
C PRO A 15 23.46 4.39 -19.78
N ALA A 16 23.10 3.11 -19.62
CA ALA A 16 24.03 2.12 -19.08
C ALA A 16 25.28 1.95 -19.95
N ALA A 17 25.10 1.85 -21.29
CA ALA A 17 26.20 1.79 -22.23
C ALA A 17 27.02 3.09 -22.23
N GLY A 18 26.37 4.26 -22.24
CA GLY A 18 27.04 5.56 -22.22
C GLY A 18 27.84 5.83 -20.94
N LEU A 19 27.46 5.22 -19.82
CA LEU A 19 28.19 5.28 -18.54
C LEU A 19 29.20 4.15 -18.36
N HIS A 20 29.37 3.27 -19.36
CA HIS A 20 30.19 2.05 -19.25
C HIS A 20 29.82 1.20 -18.03
N TRP A 21 28.53 1.11 -17.70
CA TRP A 21 28.06 0.35 -16.55
C TRP A 21 28.26 -1.16 -16.76
N PRO A 22 28.67 -1.93 -15.74
CA PRO A 22 28.85 -3.38 -15.87
C PRO A 22 27.60 -4.11 -16.38
N THR A 23 27.83 -5.19 -17.10
CA THR A 23 26.79 -6.12 -17.57
C THR A 23 26.88 -7.44 -16.83
N LEU A 24 25.74 -8.11 -16.69
CA LEU A 24 25.67 -9.49 -16.22
C LEU A 24 25.08 -10.34 -17.33
N GLU A 25 25.53 -11.59 -17.42
CA GLU A 25 24.91 -12.58 -18.29
C GLU A 25 23.65 -13.13 -17.61
N VAL A 26 22.52 -13.02 -18.29
CA VAL A 26 21.21 -13.53 -17.86
C VAL A 26 20.62 -14.28 -19.04
N GLU A 27 20.47 -15.60 -18.93
CA GLU A 27 19.92 -16.45 -20.01
C GLU A 27 20.57 -16.15 -21.38
N GLU A 28 21.92 -16.18 -21.44
CA GLU A 28 22.72 -15.92 -22.64
C GLU A 28 22.63 -14.48 -23.20
N THR A 29 21.98 -13.57 -22.47
CA THR A 29 21.92 -12.14 -22.83
C THR A 29 22.72 -11.29 -21.84
N LEU A 30 23.53 -10.39 -22.36
CA LEU A 30 24.24 -9.40 -21.55
C LEU A 30 23.31 -8.24 -21.24
N VAL A 31 22.94 -8.09 -19.96
CA VAL A 31 22.05 -7.02 -19.50
C VAL A 31 22.69 -6.26 -18.35
N SER A 32 22.63 -4.94 -18.41
CA SER A 32 23.12 -4.09 -17.32
C SER A 32 22.15 -4.09 -16.13
N PRO A 33 22.63 -4.30 -14.88
CA PRO A 33 21.83 -4.11 -13.67
C PRO A 33 21.21 -2.72 -13.54
N LEU A 34 21.87 -1.69 -14.07
CA LEU A 34 21.29 -0.35 -14.11
C LEU A 34 20.02 -0.35 -14.96
N ALA A 35 20.07 -0.98 -16.14
CA ALA A 35 18.97 -0.98 -17.11
C ALA A 35 17.68 -1.60 -16.55
N PHE A 36 17.76 -2.70 -15.79
CA PHE A 36 16.56 -3.34 -15.23
C PHE A 36 16.16 -2.84 -13.83
N ARG A 37 16.97 -2.02 -13.14
CA ARG A 37 16.67 -1.55 -11.77
C ARG A 37 16.28 -0.07 -11.68
N TRP A 38 16.75 0.79 -12.59
CA TRP A 38 16.58 2.24 -12.45
C TRP A 38 15.10 2.67 -12.42
N LEU A 39 14.26 2.07 -13.27
CA LEU A 39 12.84 2.44 -13.36
C LEU A 39 12.09 1.96 -12.12
N ASN A 40 12.41 0.76 -11.62
CA ASN A 40 11.92 0.25 -10.34
C ASN A 40 12.26 1.21 -9.19
N ALA A 41 13.51 1.69 -9.14
CA ALA A 41 13.97 2.62 -8.12
C ALA A 41 13.29 3.99 -8.26
N GLY A 42 13.16 4.49 -9.49
CA GLY A 42 12.49 5.76 -9.79
C GLY A 42 11.01 5.73 -9.40
N VAL A 43 10.27 4.66 -9.75
CA VAL A 43 8.89 4.48 -9.32
C VAL A 43 8.80 4.30 -7.81
N GLY A 44 9.71 3.53 -7.21
CA GLY A 44 9.80 3.36 -5.77
C GLY A 44 9.98 4.68 -5.01
N ALA A 45 10.82 5.57 -5.52
CA ALA A 45 11.04 6.90 -4.95
C ALA A 45 9.77 7.79 -4.95
N THR A 46 8.78 7.48 -5.80
CA THR A 46 7.49 8.20 -5.79
C THR A 46 6.57 7.76 -4.65
N ILE A 47 6.75 6.57 -4.06
CA ILE A 47 5.81 6.01 -3.08
C ILE A 47 5.69 6.88 -1.82
N PRO A 48 6.78 7.35 -1.18
CA PRO A 48 6.68 8.30 -0.07
C PRO A 48 5.91 9.57 -0.43
N VAL A 49 6.14 10.10 -1.64
CA VAL A 49 5.49 11.31 -2.14
C VAL A 49 4.00 11.07 -2.40
N LEU A 50 3.64 9.94 -3.01
CA LEU A 50 2.27 9.55 -3.27
C LEU A 50 1.51 9.32 -1.95
N LEU A 51 2.12 8.69 -0.95
CA LEU A 51 1.50 8.52 0.36
C LEU A 51 1.31 9.86 1.09
N ALA A 52 2.30 10.74 1.03
CA ALA A 52 2.18 12.11 1.57
C ALA A 52 1.06 12.90 0.87
N ALA A 53 0.99 12.83 -0.46
CA ALA A 53 -0.05 13.48 -1.25
C ALA A 53 -1.44 12.91 -0.94
N LEU A 54 -1.55 11.59 -0.77
CA LEU A 54 -2.78 10.91 -0.35
C LEU A 54 -3.21 11.38 1.05
N ALA A 55 -2.29 11.40 2.02
CA ALA A 55 -2.54 11.90 3.38
C ALA A 55 -3.01 13.35 3.38
N PHE A 56 -2.37 14.21 2.57
CA PHE A 56 -2.74 15.61 2.39
C PHE A 56 -4.14 15.76 1.78
N ALA A 57 -4.49 14.97 0.76
CA ALA A 57 -5.82 14.99 0.16
C ALA A 57 -6.89 14.45 1.13
N LEU A 58 -6.61 13.35 1.82
CA LEU A 58 -7.53 12.69 2.75
C LEU A 58 -7.91 13.56 3.95
N SER A 59 -6.99 14.43 4.39
CA SER A 59 -7.18 15.31 5.55
C SER A 59 -7.69 16.71 5.19
N ALA A 60 -8.25 16.92 4.00
CA ALA A 60 -8.71 18.23 3.52
C ALA A 60 -9.72 18.95 4.44
N GLY A 61 -10.50 18.22 5.24
CA GLY A 61 -11.45 18.79 6.21
C GLY A 61 -10.84 19.20 7.57
N HIS A 62 -9.51 19.12 7.73
CA HIS A 62 -8.82 19.44 8.99
C HIS A 62 -8.01 20.74 8.87
N SER A 63 -7.52 21.25 10.00
CA SER A 63 -6.68 22.46 10.02
C SER A 63 -5.46 22.33 9.11
N PRO A 64 -4.98 23.43 8.50
CA PRO A 64 -3.79 23.40 7.64
C PRO A 64 -2.59 22.76 8.34
N GLN A 65 -2.35 23.08 9.61
CA GLN A 65 -1.22 22.54 10.37
C GLN A 65 -1.33 21.01 10.52
N ARG A 66 -2.51 20.49 10.84
CA ARG A 66 -2.77 19.04 10.93
C ARG A 66 -2.52 18.37 9.59
N ARG A 67 -3.07 18.94 8.51
CA ARG A 67 -2.94 18.43 7.14
C ARG A 67 -1.47 18.29 6.71
N HIS A 68 -0.66 19.33 6.92
CA HIS A 68 0.76 19.31 6.56
C HIS A 68 1.57 18.33 7.42
N ARG A 69 1.33 18.28 8.74
CA ARG A 69 1.99 17.32 9.64
C ARG A 69 1.69 15.88 9.24
N PHE A 70 0.43 15.57 8.95
CA PHE A 70 0.02 14.24 8.52
C PHE A 70 0.69 13.84 7.21
N ALA A 71 0.71 14.74 6.22
CA ALA A 71 1.39 14.50 4.94
C ALA A 71 2.90 14.27 5.10
N LEU A 72 3.57 15.14 5.86
CA LEU A 72 5.01 15.04 6.11
C LEU A 72 5.36 13.74 6.82
N LEU A 73 4.63 13.40 7.89
CA LEU A 73 4.85 12.16 8.63
C LEU A 73 4.59 10.93 7.76
N ALA A 74 3.52 10.93 6.95
CA ALA A 74 3.23 9.81 6.05
C ALA A 74 4.37 9.59 5.05
N GLY A 75 4.89 10.65 4.44
CA GLY A 75 6.02 10.55 3.51
C GLY A 75 7.32 10.11 4.20
N VAL A 76 7.70 10.76 5.30
CA VAL A 76 8.95 10.45 6.01
C VAL A 76 8.96 9.02 6.54
N LEU A 77 7.87 8.56 7.17
CA LEU A 77 7.77 7.19 7.68
C LEU A 77 7.84 6.18 6.53
N MET A 78 7.15 6.44 5.40
CA MET A 78 7.18 5.55 4.24
C MET A 78 8.56 5.49 3.58
N ALA A 79 9.33 6.57 3.58
CA ALA A 79 10.70 6.58 3.09
C ALA A 79 11.65 5.72 3.94
N MET A 80 11.28 5.46 5.21
CA MET A 80 11.99 4.58 6.13
C MET A 80 11.39 3.17 6.19
N GLU A 81 10.56 2.79 5.21
CA GLU A 81 9.97 1.46 5.13
C GLU A 81 10.86 0.51 4.30
N GLY A 82 11.47 -0.47 4.98
CA GLY A 82 12.44 -1.42 4.45
C GLY A 82 11.92 -2.29 3.30
N LEU A 83 10.69 -2.80 3.37
CA LEU A 83 10.17 -3.74 2.35
C LEU A 83 10.00 -3.00 1.02
N THR A 84 9.52 -1.76 1.07
CA THR A 84 9.38 -0.94 -0.13
C THR A 84 10.71 -0.49 -0.71
N LEU A 85 11.73 -0.29 0.13
CA LEU A 85 13.11 -0.05 -0.32
C LEU A 85 13.68 -1.27 -1.05
N VAL A 86 13.49 -2.47 -0.50
CA VAL A 86 13.97 -3.72 -1.14
C VAL A 86 13.25 -3.96 -2.46
N GLU A 87 11.92 -3.87 -2.47
CA GLU A 87 11.08 -4.08 -3.66
C GLU A 87 11.33 -3.06 -4.78
N SER A 88 11.74 -1.84 -4.44
CA SER A 88 12.06 -0.80 -5.43
C SER A 88 13.46 -0.92 -6.01
N ARG A 89 14.40 -1.61 -5.34
CA ARG A 89 15.79 -1.72 -5.82
C ARG A 89 16.04 -2.94 -6.70
N LEU A 90 15.12 -3.89 -6.70
CA LEU A 90 15.16 -5.09 -7.52
C LEU A 90 14.16 -4.99 -8.67
N ALA A 91 14.32 -5.79 -9.72
CA ALA A 91 13.38 -5.85 -10.85
C ALA A 91 12.09 -6.62 -10.48
N LEU A 92 11.35 -6.10 -9.50
CA LEU A 92 10.14 -6.72 -8.95
C LEU A 92 8.89 -5.93 -9.34
N ILE A 93 7.81 -6.64 -9.64
CA ILE A 93 6.60 -6.01 -10.19
C ILE A 93 5.77 -5.27 -9.14
N ASN A 94 5.95 -5.57 -7.85
CA ASN A 94 5.06 -5.11 -6.78
C ASN A 94 5.08 -3.57 -6.63
N ILE A 95 6.24 -2.94 -6.86
CA ILE A 95 6.42 -1.50 -6.70
C ILE A 95 5.50 -0.68 -7.63
N TYR A 96 5.29 -1.16 -8.86
CA TYR A 96 4.41 -0.54 -9.84
C TYR A 96 2.95 -0.63 -9.42
N GLY A 97 2.53 -1.80 -8.92
CA GLY A 97 1.17 -2.01 -8.43
C GLY A 97 0.86 -1.09 -7.25
N LEU A 98 1.76 -1.03 -6.28
CA LEU A 98 1.63 -0.13 -5.12
C LEU A 98 1.55 1.34 -5.53
N ALA A 99 2.47 1.82 -6.39
CA ALA A 99 2.48 3.20 -6.84
C ALA A 99 1.20 3.58 -7.61
N LEU A 100 0.74 2.72 -8.53
CA LEU A 100 -0.51 2.93 -9.28
C LEU A 100 -1.75 2.89 -8.38
N GLY A 101 -1.76 2.01 -7.37
CA GLY A 101 -2.85 1.94 -6.39
C GLY A 101 -2.95 3.23 -5.57
N LEU A 102 -1.83 3.72 -5.06
CA LEU A 102 -1.75 5.00 -4.34
C LEU A 102 -2.11 6.19 -5.24
N LEU A 103 -1.60 6.23 -6.47
CA LEU A 103 -1.95 7.24 -7.46
C LEU A 103 -3.46 7.26 -7.74
N GLY A 104 -4.06 6.09 -7.92
CA GLY A 104 -5.49 5.95 -8.17
C GLY A 104 -6.36 6.49 -7.04
N GLN A 105 -6.03 6.12 -5.79
CA GLN A 105 -6.72 6.63 -4.61
C GLN A 105 -6.49 8.13 -4.40
N TRP A 106 -5.27 8.62 -4.60
CA TRP A 106 -4.97 10.04 -4.49
C TRP A 106 -5.73 10.85 -5.54
N ALA A 107 -5.71 10.41 -6.80
CA ALA A 107 -6.43 11.08 -7.89
C ALA A 107 -7.95 11.09 -7.62
N TRP A 108 -8.50 10.02 -7.05
CA TRP A 108 -9.90 9.98 -6.62
C TRP A 108 -10.24 11.05 -5.59
N LEU A 109 -9.41 11.17 -4.53
CA LEU A 109 -9.58 12.21 -3.52
C LEU A 109 -9.29 13.61 -4.06
N ARG A 110 -8.36 13.75 -5.01
CA ARG A 110 -8.07 15.02 -5.68
C ARG A 110 -9.25 15.48 -6.54
N ALA A 111 -9.99 14.54 -7.15
CA ALA A 111 -11.17 14.85 -7.93
C ALA A 111 -12.25 15.57 -7.12
N SER A 112 -12.46 15.20 -5.85
CA SER A 112 -13.45 15.87 -4.99
C SER A 112 -13.03 17.28 -4.55
N GLN A 113 -11.77 17.66 -4.77
CA GLN A 113 -11.18 18.94 -4.35
C GLN A 113 -10.77 19.83 -5.53
N SER A 114 -11.08 19.43 -6.76
CA SER A 114 -10.64 20.11 -7.98
C SER A 114 -11.81 20.74 -8.72
N GLN A 115 -11.55 21.86 -9.41
CA GLN A 115 -12.48 22.47 -10.36
C GLN A 115 -12.78 21.55 -11.57
N HIS A 116 -11.88 20.61 -11.89
CA HIS A 116 -12.02 19.67 -12.99
C HIS A 116 -12.07 18.20 -12.51
N PRO A 117 -13.13 17.79 -11.80
CA PRO A 117 -13.21 16.46 -11.18
C PRO A 117 -13.09 15.32 -12.20
N THR A 118 -13.66 15.46 -13.40
CA THR A 118 -13.69 14.40 -14.42
C THR A 118 -12.29 13.96 -14.87
N ARG A 119 -11.34 14.90 -15.02
CA ARG A 119 -9.95 14.57 -15.40
C ARG A 119 -9.28 13.69 -14.35
N TRP A 120 -9.45 14.04 -13.08
CA TRP A 120 -8.91 13.27 -11.96
C TRP A 120 -9.61 11.92 -11.78
N ARG A 121 -10.92 11.83 -12.04
CA ARG A 121 -11.64 10.52 -12.06
C ARG A 121 -11.12 9.60 -13.17
N LEU A 122 -10.78 10.16 -14.34
CA LEU A 122 -10.17 9.40 -15.43
C LEU A 122 -8.80 8.86 -15.02
N VAL A 123 -7.92 9.72 -14.47
CA VAL A 123 -6.61 9.29 -13.94
C VAL A 123 -6.79 8.23 -12.86
N ALA A 124 -7.74 8.41 -11.94
CA ALA A 124 -8.04 7.44 -10.89
C ALA A 124 -8.46 6.08 -11.48
N GLY A 125 -9.40 6.08 -12.42
CA GLY A 125 -9.88 4.85 -13.05
C GLY A 125 -8.78 4.12 -13.82
N ILE A 126 -7.95 4.85 -14.58
CA ILE A 126 -6.82 4.27 -15.32
C ILE A 126 -5.81 3.66 -14.35
N ALA A 127 -5.41 4.39 -13.31
CA ALA A 127 -4.44 3.91 -12.33
C ALA A 127 -4.98 2.70 -11.53
N LEU A 128 -6.27 2.69 -11.16
CA LEU A 128 -6.92 1.57 -10.48
C LEU A 128 -7.10 0.33 -11.38
N GLY A 129 -7.34 0.50 -12.68
CA GLY A 129 -7.33 -0.62 -13.63
C GLY A 129 -5.92 -1.18 -13.84
N ALA A 130 -4.94 -0.29 -13.98
CA ALA A 130 -3.54 -0.66 -14.18
C ALA A 130 -2.93 -1.36 -12.97
N THR A 131 -3.24 -0.95 -11.74
CA THR A 131 -2.73 -1.62 -10.52
C THR A 131 -3.24 -3.07 -10.42
N ILE A 132 -4.52 -3.32 -10.72
CA ILE A 132 -5.09 -4.67 -10.75
C ILE A 132 -4.42 -5.52 -11.85
N ASN A 133 -4.14 -4.91 -13.00
CA ASN A 133 -3.44 -5.57 -14.10
C ASN A 133 -1.98 -5.93 -13.75
N VAL A 134 -1.29 -5.12 -12.94
CA VAL A 134 0.06 -5.49 -12.45
C VAL A 134 0.02 -6.82 -11.70
N LYS A 135 -0.93 -6.99 -10.78
CA LYS A 135 -1.16 -8.22 -10.02
C LYS A 135 -2.52 -8.16 -9.31
N TRP A 136 -3.27 -9.26 -9.34
CA TRP A 136 -4.66 -9.29 -8.85
C TRP A 136 -4.83 -8.89 -7.38
N ASN A 137 -3.83 -9.13 -6.53
CA ASN A 137 -3.91 -8.75 -5.11
C ASN A 137 -4.06 -7.24 -4.90
N TRP A 138 -3.63 -6.42 -5.86
CA TRP A 138 -3.79 -4.97 -5.78
C TRP A 138 -5.22 -4.47 -6.00
N ALA A 139 -6.17 -5.37 -6.34
CA ALA A 139 -7.60 -5.08 -6.28
C ALA A 139 -8.07 -4.60 -4.90
N GLY A 140 -7.32 -4.89 -3.83
CA GLY A 140 -7.53 -4.32 -2.51
C GLY A 140 -7.58 -2.78 -2.50
N PHE A 141 -6.76 -2.09 -3.33
CA PHE A 141 -6.80 -0.63 -3.43
C PHE A 141 -8.12 -0.11 -4.02
N TRP A 142 -8.64 -0.78 -5.05
CA TRP A 142 -9.92 -0.42 -5.65
C TRP A 142 -11.07 -0.72 -4.68
N LEU A 143 -11.06 -1.90 -4.06
CA LEU A 143 -12.11 -2.32 -3.13
C LEU A 143 -12.14 -1.46 -1.87
N GLY A 144 -10.99 -1.17 -1.26
CA GLY A 144 -10.90 -0.32 -0.07
C GLY A 144 -11.42 1.10 -0.30
N LEU A 145 -11.08 1.69 -1.46
CA LEU A 145 -11.60 2.99 -1.87
C LEU A 145 -13.12 2.96 -2.12
N LEU A 146 -13.62 1.91 -2.80
CA LEU A 146 -15.05 1.73 -3.08
C LEU A 146 -15.85 1.60 -1.79
N LEU A 147 -15.44 0.72 -0.88
CA LEU A 147 -16.11 0.52 0.40
C LEU A 147 -16.10 1.81 1.24
N TRP A 148 -15.00 2.56 1.22
CA TRP A 148 -14.89 3.83 1.93
C TRP A 148 -15.82 4.90 1.36
N GLU A 149 -15.89 5.05 0.02
CA GLU A 149 -16.80 5.99 -0.62
C GLU A 149 -18.27 5.62 -0.35
N CYS A 150 -18.61 4.33 -0.39
CA CYS A 150 -19.95 3.85 -0.05
C CYS A 150 -20.29 4.17 1.41
N ALA A 151 -19.41 3.86 2.35
CA ALA A 151 -19.61 4.13 3.77
C ALA A 151 -19.76 5.64 4.08
N THR A 152 -18.96 6.49 3.43
CA THR A 152 -19.05 7.95 3.62
C THR A 152 -20.33 8.53 3.05
N LYS A 153 -20.79 8.09 1.87
CA LYS A 153 -22.06 8.52 1.28
C LYS A 153 -23.28 8.04 2.06
N LEU A 154 -23.28 6.80 2.53
CA LEU A 154 -24.36 6.26 3.36
C LEU A 154 -24.50 7.04 4.67
N ASN A 155 -23.39 7.32 5.35
CA ASN A 155 -23.39 8.14 6.56
C ASN A 155 -23.92 9.56 6.28
N MET A 156 -23.51 10.18 5.17
CA MET A 156 -24.00 11.51 4.79
C MET A 156 -25.50 11.52 4.52
N LYS A 157 -26.01 10.51 3.79
CA LYS A 157 -27.44 10.36 3.50
C LYS A 157 -28.26 10.24 4.79
N HIS A 158 -27.81 9.41 5.74
CA HIS A 158 -28.47 9.25 7.03
C HIS A 158 -28.49 10.56 7.84
N LEU A 159 -27.40 11.32 7.86
CA LEU A 159 -27.33 12.62 8.54
C LEU A 159 -28.28 13.66 7.94
N LEU A 160 -28.36 13.71 6.61
CA LEU A 160 -29.21 14.66 5.89
C LEU A 160 -30.70 14.29 6.05
N GLN A 161 -31.05 13.02 5.93
CA GLN A 161 -32.42 12.52 6.13
C GLN A 161 -32.94 12.79 7.55
N ASN A 162 -32.08 12.73 8.57
CA ASN A 162 -32.45 13.02 9.96
C ASN A 162 -32.57 14.52 10.28
N ARG A 163 -31.99 15.42 9.49
CA ARG A 163 -32.07 16.88 9.74
C ARG A 163 -33.10 17.60 8.88
N TYR A 164 -33.34 17.14 7.65
CA TYR A 164 -34.30 17.74 6.73
C TYR A 164 -34.87 16.67 5.78
N PRO A 165 -36.20 16.47 5.68
CA PRO A 165 -36.80 15.68 4.62
C PRO A 165 -36.72 16.48 3.31
N VAL A 166 -35.56 16.53 2.67
CA VAL A 166 -35.38 17.25 1.39
C VAL A 166 -35.61 16.30 0.22
N GLY A 167 -36.61 16.65 -0.59
CA GLY A 167 -36.86 16.05 -1.89
C GLY A 167 -35.68 16.15 -2.85
N ALA A 168 -35.55 15.12 -3.70
CA ALA A 168 -34.72 15.04 -4.90
C ALA A 168 -33.37 15.77 -4.85
N GLN A 169 -32.44 15.28 -4.02
CA GLN A 169 -31.02 15.58 -4.24
C GLN A 169 -30.59 15.02 -5.59
N HIS A 170 -29.91 15.84 -6.39
CA HIS A 170 -29.37 15.49 -7.71
C HIS A 170 -28.46 14.24 -7.60
N ALA A 171 -29.05 13.06 -7.79
CA ALA A 171 -28.32 11.82 -7.86
C ALA A 171 -27.32 11.94 -9.01
N VAL A 172 -26.03 11.78 -8.73
CA VAL A 172 -25.04 11.63 -9.80
C VAL A 172 -25.52 10.46 -10.66
N PRO A 173 -25.73 10.65 -11.98
CA PRO A 173 -26.35 9.62 -12.82
C PRO A 173 -25.66 8.28 -12.63
N LEU A 174 -26.43 7.20 -12.47
CA LEU A 174 -25.92 5.84 -12.28
C LEU A 174 -24.84 5.50 -13.30
N LEU A 175 -25.06 5.88 -14.56
CA LEU A 175 -24.11 5.74 -15.65
C LEU A 175 -22.74 6.36 -15.32
N ARG A 176 -22.69 7.59 -14.80
CA ARG A 176 -21.43 8.26 -14.44
C ARG A 176 -20.72 7.54 -13.29
N GLN A 177 -21.46 6.95 -12.35
CA GLN A 177 -20.89 6.14 -11.28
C GLN A 177 -20.30 4.85 -11.83
N MET A 178 -21.03 4.15 -12.71
CA MET A 178 -20.57 2.95 -13.41
C MET A 178 -19.33 3.24 -14.26
N THR A 179 -19.29 4.37 -14.97
CA THR A 179 -18.13 4.77 -15.77
C THR A 179 -16.88 4.91 -14.92
N ASN A 180 -16.97 5.65 -13.81
CA ASN A 180 -15.80 5.93 -12.97
C ASN A 180 -15.30 4.70 -12.20
N TRP A 181 -16.21 3.85 -11.72
CA TRP A 181 -15.86 2.72 -10.86
C TRP A 181 -15.60 1.41 -11.58
N VAL A 182 -16.23 1.21 -12.74
CA VAL A 182 -16.23 -0.07 -13.44
C VAL A 182 -15.68 0.09 -14.84
N LEU A 183 -16.28 0.93 -15.69
CA LEU A 183 -15.93 0.95 -17.12
C LEU A 183 -14.49 1.43 -17.36
N ILE A 184 -14.02 2.49 -16.70
CA ILE A 184 -12.64 2.98 -16.89
C ILE A 184 -11.62 1.99 -16.32
N PRO A 185 -11.72 1.49 -15.06
CA PRO A 185 -10.79 0.47 -14.56
C PRO A 185 -10.80 -0.83 -15.37
N ALA A 186 -11.98 -1.38 -15.70
CA ALA A 186 -12.11 -2.61 -16.47
C ALA A 186 -11.60 -2.43 -17.91
N GLY A 187 -11.95 -1.33 -18.55
CA GLY A 187 -11.43 -0.98 -19.88
C GLY A 187 -9.92 -0.88 -19.87
N THR A 188 -9.33 -0.20 -18.88
CA THR A 188 -7.87 -0.11 -18.74
C THR A 188 -7.24 -1.50 -18.52
N TYR A 189 -7.82 -2.32 -17.65
CA TYR A 189 -7.36 -3.69 -17.42
C TYR A 189 -7.32 -4.51 -18.71
N ILE A 190 -8.40 -4.48 -19.50
CA ILE A 190 -8.53 -5.22 -20.76
C ILE A 190 -7.56 -4.67 -21.82
N LEU A 191 -7.49 -3.35 -21.99
CA LEU A 191 -6.60 -2.71 -22.97
C LEU A 191 -5.13 -3.08 -22.74
N LEU A 192 -4.70 -3.17 -21.48
CA LEU A 192 -3.33 -3.56 -21.12
C LEU A 192 -3.01 -5.03 -21.41
N TRP A 193 -4.00 -5.89 -21.64
CA TRP A 193 -3.78 -7.27 -22.09
C TRP A 193 -3.57 -7.39 -23.60
N LEU A 194 -4.02 -6.41 -24.40
CA LEU A 194 -4.00 -6.50 -25.87
C LEU A 194 -2.62 -6.84 -26.46
N PRO A 195 -1.49 -6.25 -26.02
CA PRO A 195 -0.19 -6.62 -26.55
C PRO A 195 0.15 -8.08 -26.29
N HIS A 196 -0.15 -8.60 -25.09
CA HIS A 196 0.10 -10.00 -24.75
C HIS A 196 -0.71 -10.94 -25.63
N LEU A 197 -2.02 -10.68 -25.74
CA LEU A 197 -2.94 -11.50 -26.53
C LEU A 197 -2.53 -11.53 -28.01
N ALA A 198 -2.10 -10.39 -28.55
CA ALA A 198 -1.61 -10.30 -29.93
C ALA A 198 -0.33 -11.11 -30.15
N MET A 199 0.60 -11.12 -29.19
CA MET A 199 1.85 -11.90 -29.27
C MET A 199 1.63 -13.40 -29.05
N ALA A 200 0.76 -13.77 -28.10
CA ALA A 200 0.54 -15.15 -27.70
C ALA A 200 -0.49 -15.87 -28.59
N GLY A 201 -1.29 -15.14 -29.37
CA GLY A 201 -2.34 -15.73 -30.21
C GLY A 201 -3.49 -16.35 -29.40
N GLU A 202 -3.70 -15.91 -28.16
CA GLU A 202 -4.71 -16.45 -27.25
C GLU A 202 -5.84 -15.46 -26.94
N SER A 203 -6.96 -15.97 -26.43
CA SER A 203 -8.09 -15.13 -26.02
C SER A 203 -7.95 -14.61 -24.59
N LEU A 204 -8.59 -13.48 -24.28
CA LEU A 204 -8.63 -12.93 -22.92
C LEU A 204 -9.17 -13.95 -21.90
N LEU A 205 -10.20 -14.72 -22.26
CA LEU A 205 -10.73 -15.77 -21.39
C LEU A 205 -9.71 -16.90 -21.19
N GLY A 206 -9.08 -17.35 -22.28
CA GLY A 206 -8.08 -18.42 -22.26
C GLY A 206 -6.91 -18.11 -21.35
N VAL A 207 -6.31 -16.92 -21.47
CA VAL A 207 -5.17 -16.53 -20.61
C VAL A 207 -5.58 -16.48 -19.13
N HIS A 208 -6.79 -15.99 -18.81
CA HIS A 208 -7.26 -15.91 -17.43
C HIS A 208 -7.56 -17.29 -16.84
N GLN A 209 -8.08 -18.22 -17.64
CA GLN A 209 -8.26 -19.61 -17.23
C GLN A 209 -6.92 -20.29 -16.94
N GLN A 210 -5.92 -20.10 -17.80
CA GLN A 210 -4.56 -20.61 -17.58
C GLN A 210 -3.93 -20.02 -16.32
N MET A 211 -4.03 -18.70 -16.13
CA MET A 211 -3.55 -18.02 -14.92
C MET A 211 -4.22 -18.58 -13.67
N LEU A 212 -5.55 -18.77 -13.68
CA LEU A 212 -6.28 -19.32 -12.53
C LEU A 212 -5.85 -20.76 -12.24
N ALA A 213 -5.77 -21.61 -13.25
CA ALA A 213 -5.33 -22.99 -13.12
C ALA A 213 -3.90 -23.07 -12.55
N ALA A 214 -2.98 -22.23 -13.02
CA ALA A 214 -1.62 -22.14 -12.48
C ALA A 214 -1.62 -21.69 -11.00
N HIS A 215 -2.46 -20.73 -10.61
CA HIS A 215 -2.56 -20.32 -9.20
C HIS A 215 -3.14 -21.40 -8.30
N GLN A 216 -4.02 -22.27 -8.81
CA GLN A 216 -4.59 -23.39 -8.07
C GLN A 216 -3.61 -24.56 -7.92
N SER A 217 -2.67 -24.73 -8.87
CA SER A 217 -1.69 -25.81 -8.84
C SER A 217 -0.44 -25.50 -8.00
N ILE A 218 -0.11 -24.21 -7.79
CA ILE A 218 0.99 -23.77 -6.91
C ILE A 218 0.63 -24.13 -5.46
N GLY A 219 1.17 -25.23 -4.95
CA GLY A 219 0.87 -25.77 -3.61
C GLY A 219 0.81 -27.30 -3.53
N ALA A 220 0.87 -28.00 -4.68
CA ALA A 220 0.87 -29.46 -4.76
C ALA A 220 2.21 -30.14 -4.40
N GLY A 221 3.25 -29.38 -4.02
CA GLY A 221 4.58 -29.88 -3.65
C GLY A 221 5.01 -29.44 -2.24
N PRO A 222 6.21 -29.84 -1.77
CA PRO A 222 6.75 -29.36 -0.50
C PRO A 222 6.82 -27.82 -0.49
N GLY A 223 6.26 -27.21 0.55
CA GLY A 223 6.17 -25.76 0.67
C GLY A 223 7.56 -25.11 0.71
N HIS A 224 7.69 -23.94 0.07
CA HIS A 224 8.92 -23.16 0.07
C HIS A 224 9.33 -22.78 1.52
N PRO A 225 10.63 -22.83 1.90
CA PRO A 225 11.06 -22.57 3.28
C PRO A 225 10.66 -21.17 3.78
N TYR A 226 10.56 -20.19 2.89
CA TYR A 226 10.13 -18.82 3.21
C TYR A 226 8.62 -18.58 3.11
N CYS A 227 7.78 -19.62 3.03
CA CYS A 227 6.32 -19.42 3.08
C CYS A 227 5.92 -18.67 4.36
N SER A 228 5.17 -17.59 4.20
CA SER A 228 4.74 -16.69 5.27
C SER A 228 3.21 -16.56 5.25
N PRO A 229 2.49 -17.17 6.21
CA PRO A 229 1.03 -17.17 6.20
C PRO A 229 0.45 -15.78 6.47
N TRP A 230 -0.72 -15.48 5.92
CA TRP A 230 -1.34 -14.15 5.98
C TRP A 230 -1.50 -13.57 7.39
N TYR A 231 -1.76 -14.41 8.39
CA TYR A 231 -1.95 -14.00 9.77
C TYR A 231 -0.63 -13.62 10.48
N SER A 232 0.54 -14.02 9.94
CA SER A 232 1.84 -13.68 10.52
C SER A 232 2.37 -12.32 10.07
N TRP A 233 1.77 -11.72 9.04
CA TRP A 233 2.25 -10.48 8.43
C TRP A 233 2.15 -9.24 9.32
N PRO A 234 1.06 -9.01 10.10
CA PRO A 234 1.00 -7.82 10.97
C PRO A 234 2.14 -7.74 11.98
N LEU A 235 2.70 -8.88 12.39
CA LEU A 235 3.83 -8.95 13.33
C LEU A 235 5.17 -9.20 12.63
N MET A 236 5.18 -9.32 11.30
CA MET A 236 6.38 -9.62 10.52
C MET A 236 7.13 -10.86 11.02
N LEU A 237 6.41 -11.95 11.34
CA LEU A 237 7.06 -13.11 11.99
C LEU A 237 7.98 -13.90 11.03
N ARG A 238 7.70 -13.83 9.73
CA ARG A 238 8.40 -14.60 8.71
C ARG A 238 8.65 -13.79 7.44
N PRO A 239 9.75 -13.01 7.38
CA PRO A 239 10.19 -12.35 6.16
C PRO A 239 10.73 -13.36 5.14
N VAL A 240 11.10 -12.85 3.96
CA VAL A 240 11.65 -13.67 2.88
C VAL A 240 13.02 -13.14 2.48
N ALA A 241 14.00 -14.03 2.40
CA ALA A 241 15.31 -13.70 1.83
C ALA A 241 15.23 -13.78 0.29
N TYR A 242 15.64 -12.71 -0.39
CA TYR A 242 15.78 -12.67 -1.85
C TYR A 242 17.18 -13.03 -2.31
N PHE A 243 18.17 -12.89 -1.44
CA PHE A 243 19.54 -13.25 -1.73
C PHE A 243 20.22 -13.64 -0.43
N PHE A 244 21.06 -14.67 -0.50
CA PHE A 244 21.96 -15.06 0.56
C PHE A 244 23.22 -15.66 -0.04
N GLU A 245 24.37 -15.12 0.33
CA GLU A 245 25.68 -15.63 -0.06
C GLU A 245 26.61 -15.57 1.14
N ARG A 246 27.33 -16.67 1.37
CA ARG A 246 28.28 -16.79 2.48
C ARG A 246 29.70 -16.67 1.94
N GLY A 247 30.44 -15.69 2.42
CA GLY A 247 31.86 -15.53 2.18
C GLY A 247 32.71 -16.03 3.35
N GLU A 248 34.03 -15.80 3.27
CA GLU A 248 34.96 -16.08 4.38
C GLU A 248 34.76 -15.04 5.49
N GLY A 249 34.21 -15.46 6.63
CA GLY A 249 33.96 -14.60 7.80
C GLY A 249 32.81 -13.59 7.66
N THR A 250 32.27 -13.42 6.46
CA THR A 250 31.17 -12.50 6.15
C THR A 250 30.02 -13.19 5.42
N ALA A 251 28.84 -12.58 5.44
CA ALA A 251 27.68 -13.02 4.66
C ALA A 251 26.94 -11.80 4.12
N THR A 252 26.42 -11.94 2.90
CA THR A 252 25.59 -10.93 2.24
C THR A 252 24.18 -11.48 2.13
N ALA A 253 23.21 -10.74 2.65
CA ALA A 253 21.81 -11.12 2.60
C ALA A 253 20.95 -9.94 2.17
N ILE A 254 19.96 -10.20 1.33
CA ILE A 254 18.91 -9.23 0.98
C ILE A 254 17.60 -9.78 1.50
N HIS A 255 17.06 -9.19 2.57
CA HIS A 255 15.81 -9.62 3.20
C HIS A 255 14.67 -8.68 2.82
N ALA A 256 13.66 -9.20 2.14
CA ALA A 256 12.39 -8.52 1.96
C ALA A 256 11.60 -8.57 3.27
N MET A 257 11.86 -7.57 4.11
CA MET A 257 11.23 -7.32 5.40
C MET A 257 11.04 -5.81 5.58
N GLY A 258 10.08 -5.43 6.40
CA GLY A 258 9.89 -4.04 6.77
C GLY A 258 10.86 -3.57 7.86
N ASN A 259 10.84 -2.27 8.13
CA ASN A 259 11.47 -1.67 9.30
C ASN A 259 10.76 -2.16 10.56
N PRO A 260 11.41 -2.97 11.44
CA PRO A 260 10.71 -3.64 12.54
C PRO A 260 9.96 -2.70 13.47
N VAL A 261 10.60 -1.60 13.88
CA VAL A 261 9.97 -0.63 14.80
C VAL A 261 8.80 0.07 14.11
N LEU A 262 8.98 0.52 12.87
CA LEU A 262 7.89 1.14 12.09
C LEU A 262 6.73 0.17 11.89
N TRP A 263 7.02 -1.08 11.54
CA TRP A 263 6.03 -2.10 11.22
C TRP A 263 5.17 -2.42 12.44
N TRP A 264 5.80 -2.69 13.59
CA TRP A 264 5.06 -3.00 14.83
C TRP A 264 4.27 -1.80 15.35
N LEU A 265 4.84 -0.59 15.32
CA LEU A 265 4.11 0.62 15.69
C LEU A 265 2.95 0.90 14.73
N SER A 266 3.11 0.61 13.44
CA SER A 266 2.05 0.72 12.44
C SER A 266 0.90 -0.26 12.68
N THR A 267 1.22 -1.51 13.00
CA THR A 267 0.22 -2.51 13.40
C THR A 267 -0.50 -2.09 14.68
N ALA A 268 0.24 -1.63 15.70
CA ALA A 268 -0.34 -1.12 16.94
C ALA A 268 -1.23 0.12 16.69
N ALA A 269 -0.84 1.01 15.78
CA ALA A 269 -1.63 2.17 15.39
C ALA A 269 -2.95 1.77 14.73
N VAL A 270 -2.95 0.79 13.83
CA VAL A 270 -4.18 0.27 13.22
C VAL A 270 -5.11 -0.33 14.28
N LEU A 271 -4.57 -1.10 15.22
CA LEU A 271 -5.36 -1.63 16.34
C LEU A 271 -5.94 -0.51 17.21
N ALA A 272 -5.14 0.49 17.59
CA ALA A 272 -5.59 1.64 18.36
C ALA A 272 -6.69 2.44 17.63
N LEU A 273 -6.57 2.59 16.31
CA LEU A 273 -7.59 3.24 15.49
C LEU A 273 -8.89 2.42 15.42
N ALA A 274 -8.79 1.10 15.27
CA ALA A 274 -9.95 0.21 15.26
C ALA A 274 -10.67 0.20 16.62
N LEU A 275 -9.93 0.04 17.72
CA LEU A 275 -10.46 0.06 19.09
C LEU A 275 -11.05 1.43 19.44
N GLY A 276 -10.36 2.52 19.09
CA GLY A 276 -10.85 3.88 19.30
C GLY A 276 -12.05 4.24 18.42
N TRP A 277 -12.21 3.59 17.27
CA TRP A 277 -13.42 3.69 16.45
C TRP A 277 -14.59 2.94 17.10
N LEU A 278 -14.36 1.71 17.57
CA LEU A 278 -15.36 0.88 18.25
C LEU A 278 -15.81 1.48 19.59
N GLY A 279 -14.88 1.93 20.43
CA GLY A 279 -15.19 2.54 21.71
C GLY A 279 -16.03 3.82 21.57
N ARG A 280 -15.77 4.63 20.53
CA ARG A 280 -16.60 5.80 20.21
C ARG A 280 -18.01 5.42 19.74
N ARG A 281 -18.16 4.35 18.97
CA ARG A 281 -19.48 3.81 18.58
C ARG A 281 -20.27 3.40 19.82
N ILE A 282 -19.70 2.53 20.66
CA ILE A 282 -20.34 2.02 21.88
C ILE A 282 -20.71 3.17 22.82
N ALA A 283 -19.79 4.11 23.08
CA ALA A 283 -20.06 5.23 23.98
C ALA A 283 -21.22 6.11 23.50
N VAL A 284 -21.33 6.36 22.20
CA VAL A 284 -22.44 7.14 21.64
C VAL A 284 -23.74 6.36 21.71
N ASP A 285 -23.72 5.06 21.41
CA ASP A 285 -24.92 4.22 21.49
C ASP A 285 -25.46 4.18 22.93
N THR A 286 -24.58 4.00 23.93
CA THR A 286 -24.95 4.05 25.36
C THR A 286 -25.50 5.42 25.78
N LEU A 287 -24.83 6.52 25.39
CA LEU A 287 -25.29 7.88 25.71
C LEU A 287 -26.61 8.22 25.02
N SER A 288 -26.85 7.70 23.81
CA SER A 288 -28.10 7.90 23.07
C SER A 288 -29.29 7.18 23.73
N GLN A 289 -29.05 6.06 24.41
CA GLN A 289 -30.09 5.34 25.16
C GLN A 289 -30.47 6.04 26.47
N GLN A 290 -29.54 6.79 27.08
CA GLN A 290 -29.76 7.44 28.38
C GLN A 290 -30.53 8.77 28.30
N ILE A 291 -30.57 9.45 27.14
CA ILE A 291 -31.26 10.74 26.97
C ILE A 291 -32.12 10.72 25.70
N PRO A 292 -33.38 10.22 25.77
CA PRO A 292 -34.30 10.28 24.64
C PRO A 292 -34.75 11.73 24.41
N GLY A 293 -34.57 12.26 23.19
CA GLY A 293 -35.24 13.51 22.76
C GLY A 293 -34.37 14.76 22.58
N ARG A 294 -33.10 14.77 23.00
CA ARG A 294 -32.12 15.76 22.50
C ARG A 294 -31.35 15.13 21.35
N GLY A 295 -31.61 15.60 20.13
CA GLY A 295 -30.92 15.12 18.93
C GLY A 295 -29.41 15.03 19.19
N THR A 296 -28.88 13.80 19.21
CA THR A 296 -27.46 13.47 19.40
C THR A 296 -26.61 13.91 18.19
N ALA A 297 -27.02 14.98 17.51
CA ALA A 297 -26.33 15.60 16.40
C ALA A 297 -24.97 16.18 16.82
N CYS A 298 -24.79 16.57 18.09
CA CYS A 298 -23.50 17.02 18.63
C CYS A 298 -22.52 15.87 18.91
N CYS A 299 -23.04 14.65 19.10
CA CYS A 299 -22.27 13.47 19.51
C CYS A 299 -22.39 12.32 18.51
N ALA A 300 -22.84 12.57 17.27
CA ALA A 300 -22.91 11.52 16.27
C ALA A 300 -21.49 10.96 16.05
N PRO A 301 -21.30 9.63 16.08
CA PRO A 301 -20.01 9.03 15.82
C PRO A 301 -19.88 9.02 14.30
N THR A 302 -19.80 10.19 13.65
CA THR A 302 -19.31 10.21 12.27
C THR A 302 -17.92 9.63 12.34
N PRO A 303 -17.67 8.44 11.75
CA PRO A 303 -16.32 7.92 11.67
C PRO A 303 -15.49 9.02 11.03
N CYS A 304 -14.39 9.43 11.68
CA CYS A 304 -13.43 10.30 11.03
C CYS A 304 -13.13 9.66 9.66
N PRO A 305 -13.48 10.30 8.52
CA PRO A 305 -13.38 9.65 7.22
C PRO A 305 -11.97 9.15 6.93
N VAL A 306 -10.96 9.82 7.49
CA VAL A 306 -9.56 9.42 7.46
C VAL A 306 -9.34 8.04 8.10
N VAL A 307 -9.88 7.81 9.30
CA VAL A 307 -9.75 6.53 10.01
C VAL A 307 -10.48 5.41 9.26
N GLY A 308 -11.70 5.68 8.78
CA GLY A 308 -12.44 4.71 7.98
C GLY A 308 -11.68 4.33 6.70
N PHE A 309 -11.05 5.31 6.03
CA PHE A 309 -10.24 5.07 4.84
C PHE A 309 -9.05 4.15 5.15
N ILE A 310 -8.31 4.46 6.22
CA ILE A 310 -7.13 3.70 6.64
C ILE A 310 -7.52 2.26 6.98
N LEU A 311 -8.54 2.06 7.81
CA LEU A 311 -8.97 0.72 8.23
C LEU A 311 -9.51 -0.11 7.06
N LEU A 312 -10.37 0.44 6.22
CA LEU A 312 -10.94 -0.30 5.08
C LEU A 312 -9.85 -0.68 4.07
N ASN A 313 -8.90 0.21 3.79
CA ASN A 313 -7.80 -0.09 2.89
C ASN A 313 -6.80 -1.10 3.49
N TYR A 314 -6.53 -1.02 4.79
CA TYR A 314 -5.73 -2.02 5.48
C TYR A 314 -6.38 -3.40 5.38
N LEU A 315 -7.67 -3.51 5.72
CA LEU A 315 -8.41 -4.78 5.72
C LEU A 315 -8.58 -5.36 4.32
N THR A 316 -8.89 -4.54 3.31
CA THR A 316 -9.07 -5.02 1.92
C THR A 316 -7.77 -5.45 1.25
N ASN A 317 -6.62 -4.95 1.71
CA ASN A 317 -5.31 -5.45 1.29
C ASN A 317 -4.81 -6.64 2.14
N TRP A 318 -5.52 -6.99 3.22
CA TRP A 318 -5.13 -8.08 4.13
C TRP A 318 -6.05 -9.30 4.04
N LEU A 319 -7.33 -9.13 4.38
CA LEU A 319 -8.28 -10.21 4.61
C LEU A 319 -8.54 -11.12 3.41
N PRO A 320 -8.51 -10.66 2.14
CA PRO A 320 -8.65 -11.56 1.00
C PRO A 320 -7.61 -12.69 0.97
N TRP A 321 -6.43 -12.49 1.59
CA TRP A 321 -5.40 -13.52 1.69
C TRP A 321 -5.78 -14.68 2.61
N ALA A 322 -6.76 -14.52 3.50
CA ALA A 322 -7.30 -15.62 4.29
C ALA A 322 -7.98 -16.70 3.44
N LEU A 323 -8.39 -16.36 2.21
CA LEU A 323 -9.01 -17.27 1.25
C LEU A 323 -7.97 -18.02 0.40
N VAL A 324 -6.69 -17.69 0.53
CA VAL A 324 -5.62 -18.22 -0.32
C VAL A 324 -4.91 -19.36 0.42
N GLY A 325 -5.18 -20.60 0.02
CA GLY A 325 -4.60 -21.80 0.64
C GLY A 325 -3.18 -22.17 0.19
N ARG A 326 -2.62 -21.50 -0.81
CA ARG A 326 -1.26 -21.74 -1.32
C ARG A 326 -0.20 -21.03 -0.48
N CYS A 327 1.06 -21.42 -0.70
CA CYS A 327 2.21 -20.67 -0.18
C CYS A 327 2.15 -19.20 -0.60
N THR A 328 2.29 -18.32 0.40
CA THR A 328 2.36 -16.87 0.25
C THR A 328 3.61 -16.36 0.95
N PHE A 329 3.91 -15.08 0.79
CA PHE A 329 5.17 -14.46 1.20
C PHE A 329 4.92 -13.05 1.73
N LEU A 330 5.83 -12.55 2.57
CA LEU A 330 5.65 -11.25 3.24
C LEU A 330 5.50 -10.07 2.27
N TYR A 331 6.07 -10.10 1.07
CA TYR A 331 5.89 -9.01 0.10
C TYR A 331 4.42 -8.76 -0.30
N HIS A 332 3.52 -9.73 -0.08
CA HIS A 332 2.08 -9.52 -0.27
C HIS A 332 1.48 -8.56 0.78
N ALA A 333 2.17 -8.35 1.90
CA ALA A 333 1.80 -7.45 2.98
C ALA A 333 2.14 -5.97 2.72
N MET A 334 2.73 -5.62 1.57
CA MET A 334 3.07 -4.23 1.25
C MET A 334 1.87 -3.27 1.34
N GLY A 335 0.66 -3.74 0.99
CA GLY A 335 -0.57 -2.95 1.16
C GLY A 335 -0.86 -2.65 2.64
N ILE A 336 -0.77 -3.66 3.51
CA ILE A 336 -1.00 -3.47 4.95
C ILE A 336 0.10 -2.60 5.58
N ALA A 337 1.34 -2.73 5.14
CA ALA A 337 2.46 -1.89 5.59
C ALA A 337 2.20 -0.41 5.25
N THR A 338 1.71 -0.14 4.04
CA THR A 338 1.43 1.21 3.55
C THR A 338 0.30 1.87 4.35
N PHE A 339 -0.84 1.20 4.51
CA PHE A 339 -1.97 1.78 5.26
C PHE A 339 -1.75 1.75 6.78
N GLY A 340 -0.94 0.83 7.29
CA GLY A 340 -0.46 0.84 8.68
C GLY A 340 0.41 2.07 8.96
N THR A 341 1.37 2.35 8.08
CA THR A 341 2.22 3.54 8.14
C THR A 341 1.38 4.81 8.09
N LEU A 342 0.36 4.85 7.24
CA LEU A 342 -0.60 5.95 7.18
C LEU A 342 -1.40 6.10 8.49
N GLY A 343 -1.78 4.98 9.14
CA GLY A 343 -2.40 4.95 10.46
C GLY A 343 -1.53 5.54 11.56
N LEU A 344 -0.25 5.14 11.60
CA LEU A 344 0.72 5.69 12.55
C LEU A 344 0.96 7.18 12.31
N ALA A 345 1.14 7.60 11.05
CA ALA A 345 1.28 9.00 10.67
C ALA A 345 0.09 9.85 11.14
N TRP A 346 -1.14 9.31 11.03
CA TRP A 346 -2.34 9.98 11.49
C TRP A 346 -2.34 10.20 13.01
N LEU A 347 -1.99 9.18 13.80
CA LEU A 347 -1.90 9.30 15.26
C LEU A 347 -0.79 10.26 15.69
N MET A 348 0.41 10.13 15.11
CA MET A 348 1.54 11.01 15.40
C MET A 348 1.24 12.48 15.05
N ALA A 349 0.53 12.74 13.95
CA ALA A 349 0.08 14.09 13.61
C ALA A 349 -0.84 14.69 14.70
N GLN A 350 -1.63 13.85 15.39
CA GLN A 350 -2.47 14.25 16.52
C GLN A 350 -1.66 14.52 17.77
N TRP A 351 -0.71 13.66 18.07
CA TRP A 351 0.17 13.87 19.22
C TRP A 351 0.98 15.16 19.09
N CYS A 352 1.39 15.54 17.88
CA CYS A 352 2.07 16.81 17.61
C CYS A 352 1.22 18.06 17.86
N GLU A 353 -0.10 17.96 18.00
CA GLU A 353 -0.97 19.09 18.37
C GLU A 353 -0.89 19.44 19.86
N ASN A 354 -0.50 18.48 20.71
CA ASN A 354 -0.31 18.69 22.14
C ASN A 354 1.21 18.73 22.47
N PRO A 355 1.74 19.81 23.06
CA PRO A 355 3.16 19.91 23.41
C PRO A 355 3.70 18.73 24.23
N ARG A 356 2.89 18.17 25.14
CA ARG A 356 3.29 17.02 25.97
C ARG A 356 3.51 15.76 25.14
N HIS A 357 2.63 15.50 24.16
CA HIS A 357 2.71 14.31 23.31
C HIS A 357 3.61 14.50 22.09
N ARG A 358 3.98 15.74 21.76
CA ARG A 358 4.89 16.05 20.66
C ARG A 358 6.28 15.44 20.87
N LEU A 359 6.80 15.47 22.10
CA LEU A 359 8.09 14.84 22.42
C LEU A 359 8.05 13.32 22.19
N LEU A 360 6.94 12.67 22.54
CA LEU A 360 6.72 11.25 22.24
C LEU A 360 6.75 11.00 20.73
N ALA A 361 6.02 11.79 19.93
CA ALA A 361 6.01 11.63 18.47
C ALA A 361 7.40 11.81 17.86
N LEU A 362 8.20 12.78 18.34
CA LEU A 362 9.57 12.98 17.90
C LEU A 362 10.50 11.83 18.34
N GLY A 363 10.35 11.34 19.57
CA GLY A 363 11.10 10.19 20.09
C GLY A 363 10.82 8.91 19.28
N LEU A 364 9.55 8.65 18.95
CA LEU A 364 9.16 7.52 18.09
C LEU A 364 9.72 7.67 16.68
N LEU A 365 9.71 8.88 16.11
CA LEU A 365 10.34 9.13 14.81
C LEU A 365 11.85 8.84 14.85
N GLY A 366 12.54 9.27 15.92
CA GLY A 366 13.95 8.96 16.14
C GLY A 366 14.21 7.46 16.27
N ALA A 367 13.39 6.73 17.04
CA ALA A 367 13.50 5.28 17.18
C ALA A 367 13.29 4.54 15.84
N ILE A 368 12.34 4.99 15.02
CA ILE A 368 12.10 4.44 13.68
C ILE A 368 13.29 4.70 12.76
N ALA A 369 13.89 5.90 12.80
CA ALA A 369 15.06 6.23 12.00
C ALA A 369 16.29 5.40 12.41
N LEU A 370 16.53 5.21 13.71
CA LEU A 370 17.58 4.34 14.23
C LEU A 370 17.37 2.88 13.83
N SER A 371 16.13 2.39 13.89
CA SER A 371 15.78 1.05 13.41
C SER A 371 16.02 0.92 11.91
N PHE A 372 15.61 1.90 11.11
CA PHE A 372 15.88 1.88 9.67
C PHE A 372 17.37 1.77 9.38
N TRP A 373 18.19 2.60 10.04
CA TRP A 373 19.64 2.57 9.90
C TRP A 373 20.25 1.22 10.31
N PHE A 374 19.79 0.63 11.43
CA PHE A 374 20.29 -0.66 11.90
C PHE A 374 20.05 -1.79 10.90
N TRP A 375 18.85 -1.89 10.31
CA TRP A 375 18.50 -2.92 9.30
C TRP A 375 18.89 -2.56 7.86
N LEU A 376 19.34 -1.32 7.60
CA LEU A 376 19.72 -0.86 6.26
C LEU A 376 20.69 -1.80 5.52
N PRO A 377 21.71 -2.41 6.16
CA PRO A 377 22.56 -3.38 5.49
C PRO A 377 21.81 -4.57 4.87
N LEU A 378 20.75 -5.09 5.51
CA LEU A 378 19.93 -6.19 4.98
C LEU A 378 19.01 -5.74 3.83
N TYR A 379 18.59 -4.47 3.82
CA TYR A 379 17.83 -3.93 2.69
C TYR A 379 18.73 -3.70 1.48
N LEU A 380 19.97 -3.28 1.73
CA LEU A 380 20.90 -2.90 0.69
C LEU A 380 21.71 -4.06 0.11
N GLY A 381 21.88 -5.16 0.87
CA GLY A 381 22.78 -6.25 0.54
C GLY A 381 24.23 -5.90 0.82
N VAL A 382 24.48 -5.18 1.92
CA VAL A 382 25.85 -4.86 2.37
C VAL A 382 26.41 -6.07 3.12
N PRO A 383 27.65 -6.53 2.82
CA PRO A 383 28.28 -7.63 3.54
C PRO A 383 28.39 -7.34 5.04
N LEU A 384 28.04 -8.33 5.87
CA LEU A 384 28.12 -8.25 7.33
C LEU A 384 28.96 -9.41 7.88
N SER A 385 29.57 -9.23 9.05
CA SER A 385 30.06 -10.38 9.81
C SER A 385 28.91 -11.29 10.19
N THR A 386 29.18 -12.59 10.36
CA THR A 386 28.15 -13.57 10.72
C THR A 386 27.43 -13.18 12.03
N GLU A 387 28.16 -12.65 13.00
CA GLU A 387 27.59 -12.17 14.27
C GLU A 387 26.67 -10.95 14.06
N SER A 388 27.10 -9.96 13.28
CA SER A 388 26.31 -8.76 12.98
C SER A 388 25.03 -9.09 12.21
N LEU A 389 25.07 -10.12 11.36
CA LEU A 389 23.89 -10.65 10.69
C LEU A 389 22.93 -11.32 11.68
N GLN A 390 23.42 -12.16 12.58
CA GLN A 390 22.61 -12.83 13.60
C GLN A 390 21.90 -11.83 14.54
N GLN A 391 22.57 -10.75 14.92
CA GLN A 391 21.97 -9.68 15.75
C GLN A 391 20.75 -9.00 15.09
N ARG A 392 20.61 -9.09 13.76
CA ARG A 392 19.49 -8.52 13.01
C ARG A 392 18.32 -9.48 12.83
N TRP A 393 18.50 -10.77 13.14
CA TRP A 393 17.45 -11.78 13.11
C TRP A 393 16.81 -11.92 14.49
N LEU A 394 15.96 -10.95 14.85
CA LEU A 394 15.36 -10.86 16.18
C LEU A 394 14.40 -12.00 16.50
N LEU A 395 13.66 -12.47 15.50
CA LEU A 395 12.67 -13.53 15.65
C LEU A 395 13.18 -14.83 15.02
N PRO A 396 12.86 -16.00 15.58
CA PRO A 396 13.29 -17.29 15.03
C PRO A 396 12.87 -17.53 13.58
N GLY A 397 11.79 -16.88 13.11
CA GLY A 397 11.30 -17.01 11.74
C GLY A 397 11.98 -16.10 10.71
N TRP A 398 13.02 -15.35 11.09
CA TRP A 398 13.72 -14.42 10.20
C TRP A 398 14.90 -15.04 9.44
N ILE A 399 15.16 -16.32 9.66
CA ILE A 399 16.20 -17.13 9.00
C ILE A 399 15.62 -18.08 7.96
#